data_AF-A0A1H6MRE0-F1
#
_entry.id   AF-A0A1H6MRE0-F1
#
_cell.length_a   1.000
_cell.length_b   1.000
_cell.length_c   1.000
_cell.angle_alpha   90.00
_cell.angle_beta   90.00
_cell.angle_gamma   90.00
#
_symmetry.space_group_name_H-M   'P 1'
#
loop_
_entity.id
_entity.type
_entity.pdbx_description
1 polymer ?
#
loop_
_entity_poly.entity_id
_entity_poly.type
_entity_poly.pdbx_seq_one_letter_code
_entity_poly.pdbx_strand_id
1 'polypeptide(L)'
;MKGILFIFFLLLSIVGYANDGAYFMSGNQLIPIKETSIEVRKEILSLKRVNNDFLEVTVDYTFFNPEKKVKTILVGFEAFSPSGDADFFPKNGQHPYMSDFTVNLNKEILSYEISYVSTENHNKKFSLQEIEKNREELDFAEFYYVYHFNATFKPGENHLVHTYMFRLSGSVDYLYDFEYILTAANRWANNQIDDFTLNIDMGNYQDFYINQTFFKSVERWTINGSGEKISNFMKEYRMSEGDTASAFFIQNGTLQFKEKNFHPKGELFLFNPRFFLIKNTFSLENNLPFNKDVAVFFDEIENKEALKVLQNLPYARRGYIFTNQVLKDYYEKMPWYVPNKEYVPEPNKLEEAELKWLNDLEKIKVKNTN
;
A
#
# COMPACT_ATOMS: atom_id res chain seq x y z
N MET A 1 31.60 -42.72 -6.81
CA MET A 1 30.60 -41.87 -7.52
C MET A 1 29.38 -41.52 -6.66
N LYS A 2 28.81 -42.42 -5.84
CA LYS A 2 27.63 -42.10 -5.01
C LYS A 2 27.87 -41.05 -3.89
N GLY A 3 29.07 -41.02 -3.28
CA GLY A 3 29.42 -40.04 -2.24
C GLY A 3 29.65 -38.62 -2.76
N ILE A 4 30.16 -38.47 -3.99
CA ILE A 4 30.42 -37.15 -4.60
C ILE A 4 29.09 -36.48 -5.03
N LEU A 5 28.13 -37.26 -5.51
CA LEU A 5 26.80 -36.75 -5.85
C LEU A 5 26.02 -36.25 -4.62
N PHE A 6 26.20 -36.92 -3.47
CA PHE A 6 25.56 -36.53 -2.21
C PHE A 6 26.13 -35.21 -1.64
N ILE A 7 27.45 -35.00 -1.76
CA ILE A 7 28.11 -33.73 -1.42
C ILE A 7 27.66 -32.61 -2.37
N PHE A 8 27.44 -32.92 -3.65
CA PHE A 8 26.92 -31.95 -4.63
C PHE A 8 25.48 -31.52 -4.31
N PHE A 9 24.62 -32.43 -3.85
CA PHE A 9 23.28 -32.10 -3.37
C PHE A 9 23.28 -31.30 -2.05
N LEU A 10 24.22 -31.57 -1.15
CA LEU A 10 24.42 -30.80 0.09
C LEU A 10 24.98 -29.39 -0.16
N LEU A 11 25.79 -29.19 -1.20
CA LEU A 11 26.29 -27.87 -1.60
C LEU A 11 25.23 -27.04 -2.37
N LEU A 12 24.28 -27.69 -3.06
CA LEU A 12 23.15 -27.02 -3.72
C LEU A 12 22.12 -26.44 -2.74
N SER A 13 22.03 -26.98 -1.52
CA SER A 13 21.16 -26.44 -0.46
C SER A 13 21.66 -25.13 0.19
N ILE A 14 22.83 -24.61 -0.18
CA ILE A 14 23.45 -23.46 0.50
C ILE A 14 23.21 -22.13 -0.26
N VAL A 15 22.50 -22.14 -1.40
CA VAL A 15 22.18 -20.89 -2.15
C VAL A 15 20.70 -20.83 -2.54
N GLY A 16 19.82 -21.24 -1.63
CA GLY A 16 18.41 -20.87 -1.69
C GLY A 16 18.18 -19.65 -0.83
N TYR A 17 18.35 -18.44 -1.38
CA TYR A 17 17.69 -17.28 -0.79
C TYR A 17 16.20 -17.44 -1.08
N ALA A 18 15.46 -18.01 -0.13
CA ALA A 18 14.01 -17.95 -0.16
C ALA A 18 13.63 -16.49 0.11
N ASN A 19 13.25 -15.75 -0.94
CA ASN A 19 12.92 -14.34 -0.80
C ASN A 19 11.45 -14.17 -0.39
N ASP A 20 11.15 -14.44 0.87
CA ASP A 20 9.77 -14.51 1.36
C ASP A 20 9.07 -13.13 1.35
N GLY A 21 9.84 -12.04 1.40
CA GLY A 21 9.35 -10.67 1.24
C GLY A 21 10.22 -9.61 1.90
N ALA A 22 10.03 -8.37 1.48
CA ALA A 22 10.71 -7.20 2.02
C ALA A 22 9.66 -6.24 2.60
N TYR A 23 9.72 -6.06 3.92
CA TYR A 23 9.00 -4.98 4.60
C TYR A 23 9.93 -3.77 4.66
N PHE A 24 9.50 -2.66 4.05
CA PHE A 24 10.32 -1.45 4.01
C PHE A 24 9.97 -0.47 5.13
N MET A 25 8.68 -0.17 5.34
CA MET A 25 8.23 0.79 6.36
C MET A 25 6.70 0.76 6.50
N SER A 26 6.19 1.18 7.66
CA SER A 26 4.81 1.63 7.85
C SER A 26 4.79 3.16 7.92
N GLY A 27 3.79 3.78 7.29
CA GLY A 27 3.49 5.18 7.53
C GLY A 27 3.00 5.40 8.96
N ASN A 28 3.09 6.64 9.43
CA ASN A 28 2.69 6.97 10.80
C ASN A 28 2.14 8.40 10.89
N GLN A 29 1.40 8.67 11.95
CA GLN A 29 1.06 10.03 12.33
C GLN A 29 2.22 10.73 13.04
N LEU A 30 2.11 12.06 13.13
CA LEU A 30 2.90 12.80 14.11
C LEU A 30 2.37 12.53 15.51
N ILE A 31 3.29 12.30 16.44
CA ILE A 31 2.98 12.04 17.84
C ILE A 31 3.63 13.09 18.74
N PRO A 32 2.94 13.56 19.80
CA PRO A 32 3.59 14.37 20.82
C PRO A 32 4.42 13.43 21.71
N ILE A 33 5.68 13.77 22.00
CA ILE A 33 6.56 12.91 22.83
C ILE A 33 6.09 12.87 24.30
N LYS A 34 5.31 13.86 24.71
CA LYS A 34 4.69 13.95 26.04
C LYS A 34 3.23 14.33 25.90
N GLU A 35 2.45 14.04 26.93
CA GLU A 35 1.06 14.49 27.03
C GLU A 35 0.94 16.00 26.75
N THR A 36 -0.11 16.37 26.03
CA THR A 36 -0.32 17.73 25.56
C THR A 36 -1.79 18.10 25.60
N SER A 37 -2.07 19.41 25.54
CA SER A 37 -3.41 19.98 25.40
C SER A 37 -3.76 20.28 23.95
N ILE A 38 -2.83 20.04 23.01
CA ILE A 38 -3.04 20.26 21.59
C ILE A 38 -3.93 19.15 21.03
N GLU A 39 -5.00 19.55 20.35
CA GLU A 39 -6.03 18.66 19.80
C GLU A 39 -5.89 18.54 18.27
N VAL A 40 -6.23 17.39 17.70
CA VAL A 40 -6.36 17.20 16.24
C VAL A 40 -7.80 17.47 15.82
N ARG A 41 -8.05 18.65 15.23
CA ARG A 41 -9.40 19.02 14.73
C ARG A 41 -9.66 18.47 13.34
N LYS A 42 -8.63 18.34 12.51
CA LYS A 42 -8.75 17.79 11.16
C LYS A 42 -7.48 17.07 10.77
N GLU A 43 -7.64 15.95 10.07
CA GLU A 43 -6.57 15.26 9.36
C GLU A 43 -7.06 14.89 7.96
N ILE A 44 -6.26 15.24 6.94
CA ILE A 44 -6.42 14.78 5.57
C ILE A 44 -5.17 13.97 5.22
N LEU A 45 -5.28 12.65 5.32
CA LEU A 45 -4.25 11.70 4.87
C LEU A 45 -4.45 11.43 3.38
N SER A 46 -3.44 11.72 2.56
CA SER A 46 -3.49 11.50 1.11
C SER A 46 -2.35 10.60 0.68
N LEU A 47 -2.71 9.51 0.02
CA LEU A 47 -1.82 8.47 -0.49
C LEU A 47 -1.87 8.48 -2.01
N LYS A 48 -0.71 8.56 -2.66
CA LYS A 48 -0.62 8.54 -4.12
C LYS A 48 0.50 7.62 -4.59
N ARG A 49 0.16 6.59 -5.36
CA ARG A 49 1.13 5.69 -5.96
C ARG A 49 1.83 6.38 -7.12
N VAL A 50 3.15 6.30 -7.15
CA VAL A 50 4.00 6.91 -8.17
C VAL A 50 5.03 5.89 -8.65
N ASN A 51 5.26 5.84 -9.96
CA ASN A 51 6.24 4.94 -10.60
C ASN A 51 6.11 3.47 -10.17
N ASN A 52 4.89 3.00 -9.91
CA ASN A 52 4.51 1.65 -9.47
C ASN A 52 5.05 1.21 -8.10
N ASP A 53 6.21 1.67 -7.66
CA ASP A 53 6.91 1.14 -6.49
C ASP A 53 6.91 2.11 -5.30
N PHE A 54 6.49 3.36 -5.49
CA PHE A 54 6.54 4.39 -4.46
C PHE A 54 5.14 4.87 -4.10
N LEU A 55 4.99 5.31 -2.86
CA LEU A 55 3.81 5.99 -2.37
C LEU A 55 4.24 7.36 -1.82
N GLU A 56 3.72 8.41 -2.42
CA GLU A 56 3.75 9.76 -1.87
C GLU A 56 2.68 9.85 -0.78
N VAL A 57 3.09 10.24 0.42
CA VAL A 57 2.20 10.46 1.56
C VAL A 57 2.22 11.93 1.92
N THR A 58 1.03 12.52 1.99
CA THR A 58 0.82 13.89 2.48
C THR A 58 -0.21 13.85 3.59
N VAL A 59 0.12 14.47 4.73
CA VAL A 59 -0.81 14.58 5.87
C VAL A 59 -0.97 16.04 6.24
N ASP A 60 -2.19 16.55 6.02
CA ASP A 60 -2.59 17.92 6.33
C ASP A 60 -3.44 17.93 7.60
N TYR A 61 -2.91 18.58 8.64
CA TYR A 61 -3.52 18.71 9.94
C TYR A 61 -4.04 20.13 10.20
N THR A 62 -5.22 20.20 10.80
CA THR A 62 -5.62 21.37 11.60
C THR A 62 -5.52 20.98 13.07
N PHE A 63 -4.54 21.56 13.76
CA PHE A 63 -4.38 21.43 15.22
C PHE A 63 -5.03 22.62 15.94
N PHE A 64 -5.50 22.39 17.16
CA PHE A 64 -6.03 23.43 18.04
C PHE A 64 -5.29 23.49 19.36
N ASN A 65 -4.83 24.69 19.71
CA ASN A 65 -4.28 25.00 21.03
C ASN A 65 -5.36 25.70 21.87
N PRO A 66 -5.95 25.04 22.89
CA PRO A 66 -6.96 25.65 23.75
C PRO A 66 -6.38 26.65 24.75
N GLU A 67 -5.05 26.68 24.94
CA GLU A 67 -4.41 27.59 25.87
C GLU A 67 -4.36 29.02 25.32
N LYS A 68 -4.45 30.00 26.23
CA LYS A 68 -4.33 31.43 25.87
C LYS A 68 -2.89 31.86 25.53
N LYS A 69 -1.92 30.96 25.66
CA LYS A 69 -0.49 31.22 25.45
C LYS A 69 0.07 30.29 24.38
N VAL A 70 1.17 30.73 23.76
CA VAL A 70 1.96 29.92 22.85
C VAL A 70 2.48 28.69 23.59
N LYS A 71 2.46 27.54 22.91
CA LYS A 71 2.95 26.27 23.43
C LYS A 71 3.90 25.63 22.45
N THR A 72 5.10 25.32 22.90
CA THR A 72 6.07 24.55 22.12
C THR A 72 6.14 23.13 22.65
N ILE A 73 5.98 22.16 21.77
CA ILE A 73 6.09 20.73 22.10
C ILE A 73 7.07 20.05 21.16
N LEU A 74 7.73 19.01 21.67
CA LEU A 74 8.54 18.11 20.86
C LEU A 74 7.60 17.09 20.21
N VAL A 75 7.62 17.06 18.88
CA VAL A 75 6.82 16.15 18.05
C VAL A 75 7.77 15.16 17.39
N GLY A 76 7.34 13.91 17.28
CA GLY A 76 8.05 12.84 16.61
C GLY A 76 7.23 12.24 15.47
N PHE A 77 7.93 11.73 14.46
CA PHE A 77 7.43 10.81 13.46
C PHE A 77 8.26 9.52 13.57
N GLU A 78 7.61 8.42 13.93
CA GLU A 78 8.26 7.12 14.10
C GLU A 78 8.18 6.34 12.78
N ALA A 79 9.30 6.26 12.07
CA ALA A 79 9.49 5.38 10.92
C ALA A 79 10.05 4.03 11.42
N PHE A 80 9.22 2.99 11.28
CA PHE A 80 9.59 1.64 11.70
C PHE A 80 10.72 1.10 10.83
N SER A 81 11.59 0.28 11.42
CA SER A 81 12.73 -0.25 10.69
C SER A 81 12.30 -1.31 9.67
N PRO A 82 13.00 -1.40 8.53
CA PRO A 82 12.75 -2.47 7.56
C PRO A 82 12.97 -3.85 8.18
N SER A 83 12.39 -4.89 7.57
CA SER A 83 12.56 -6.29 7.98
C SER A 83 12.42 -7.23 6.77
N GLY A 84 12.81 -8.50 6.92
CA GLY A 84 12.84 -9.48 5.82
C GLY A 84 13.98 -9.19 4.85
N ASP A 85 13.74 -9.34 3.54
CA ASP A 85 14.74 -9.16 2.49
C ASP A 85 14.99 -7.68 2.15
N ALA A 86 15.26 -6.87 3.17
CA ALA A 86 15.53 -5.44 3.06
C ALA A 86 16.82 -5.05 3.79
N ASP A 87 17.55 -4.04 3.30
CA ASP A 87 18.59 -3.37 4.09
C ASP A 87 17.95 -2.58 5.24
N PHE A 88 18.23 -2.96 6.48
CA PHE A 88 17.64 -2.36 7.68
C PHE A 88 18.33 -1.06 8.12
N PHE A 89 19.56 -0.82 7.62
CA PHE A 89 20.48 0.14 8.24
C PHE A 89 20.39 1.55 7.63
N PRO A 90 20.79 2.58 8.39
CA PRO A 90 20.64 3.95 7.95
C PRO A 90 21.46 4.25 6.69
N LYS A 91 20.86 4.98 5.74
CA LYS A 91 21.57 5.51 4.57
C LYS A 91 21.77 7.01 4.75
N ASN A 92 23.03 7.44 4.90
CA ASN A 92 23.38 8.83 5.23
C ASN A 92 22.64 9.34 6.49
N GLY A 93 22.50 8.48 7.49
CA GLY A 93 21.82 8.79 8.75
C GLY A 93 20.29 8.87 8.66
N GLN A 94 19.68 8.44 7.55
CA GLN A 94 18.24 8.47 7.33
C GLN A 94 17.69 7.05 7.12
N HIS A 95 16.37 6.93 7.14
CA HIS A 95 15.68 5.68 6.83
C HIS A 95 15.98 5.25 5.38
N PRO A 96 16.38 4.00 5.11
CA PRO A 96 16.88 3.58 3.79
C PRO A 96 15.84 3.61 2.67
N TYR A 97 14.54 3.55 3.00
CA TYR A 97 13.43 3.51 2.04
C TYR A 97 12.43 4.66 2.18
N MET A 98 12.77 5.69 2.96
CA MET A 98 11.97 6.91 3.04
C MET A 98 12.82 8.10 2.61
N SER A 99 12.24 8.97 1.78
CA SER A 99 12.86 10.21 1.33
C SER A 99 11.87 11.37 1.44
N ASP A 100 12.40 12.58 1.24
CA ASP A 100 11.59 13.80 1.08
C ASP A 100 10.65 14.08 2.27
N PHE A 101 11.10 13.71 3.48
CA PHE A 101 10.40 14.05 4.71
C PHE A 101 10.45 15.56 4.93
N THR A 102 9.29 16.22 4.92
CA THR A 102 9.19 17.65 5.21
C THR A 102 8.09 17.91 6.21
N VAL A 103 8.25 18.99 7.00
CA VAL A 103 7.23 19.46 7.94
C VAL A 103 7.09 20.97 7.78
N ASN A 104 5.87 21.42 7.50
CA ASN A 104 5.52 22.82 7.39
C ASN A 104 4.45 23.17 8.43
N LEU A 105 4.79 24.02 9.40
CA LEU A 105 3.86 24.52 10.42
C LEU A 105 3.59 26.00 10.14
N ASN A 106 2.33 26.36 9.89
CA ASN A 106 1.91 27.74 9.66
C ASN A 106 2.72 28.48 8.57
N LYS A 107 3.07 27.78 7.48
CA LYS A 107 3.90 28.25 6.34
C LYS A 107 5.40 28.31 6.61
N GLU A 108 5.86 27.86 7.77
CA GLU A 108 7.27 27.75 8.11
C GLU A 108 7.75 26.30 7.99
N ILE A 109 8.79 26.05 7.19
CA ILE A 109 9.41 24.73 7.10
C ILE A 109 10.29 24.52 8.33
N LEU A 110 10.01 23.47 9.08
CA LEU A 110 10.75 23.12 10.29
C LEU A 110 11.91 22.18 9.95
N SER A 111 13.07 22.43 10.57
CA SER A 111 14.16 21.46 10.61
C SER A 111 13.82 20.33 11.59
N TYR A 112 14.28 19.12 11.30
CA TYR A 112 14.17 17.97 12.18
C TYR A 112 15.54 17.35 12.46
N GLU A 113 15.60 16.61 13.55
CA GLU A 113 16.70 15.72 13.91
C GLU A 113 16.23 14.27 13.88
N ILE A 114 17.17 13.34 13.70
CA ILE A 114 16.87 11.90 13.68
C ILE A 114 17.51 11.26 14.90
N SER A 115 16.70 10.55 15.69
CA SER A 115 17.15 9.67 16.76
C SER A 115 16.90 8.21 16.38
N TYR A 116 17.82 7.31 16.74
CA TYR A 116 17.61 5.86 16.65
C TYR A 116 17.16 5.35 18.02
N VAL A 117 15.90 4.97 18.14
CA VAL A 117 15.27 4.63 19.43
C VAL A 117 15.01 3.14 19.49
N SER A 118 15.41 2.47 20.57
CA SER A 118 15.22 1.01 20.69
C SER A 118 13.76 0.60 20.58
N THR A 119 13.52 -0.51 19.87
CA THR A 119 12.18 -1.12 19.72
C THR A 119 11.65 -1.70 21.03
N GLU A 120 12.54 -2.12 21.94
CA GLU A 120 12.15 -2.70 23.23
C GLU A 120 12.06 -1.67 24.36
N ASN A 121 12.88 -0.61 24.29
CA ASN A 121 12.94 0.40 25.34
C ASN A 121 13.07 1.80 24.74
N HIS A 122 11.95 2.53 24.69
CA HIS A 122 11.88 3.88 24.13
C HIS A 122 12.81 4.92 24.79
N ASN A 123 13.37 4.63 25.98
CA ASN A 123 14.36 5.50 26.63
C ASN A 123 15.80 5.23 26.17
N LYS A 124 16.05 4.08 25.52
CA LYS A 124 17.37 3.71 24.99
C LYS A 124 17.50 4.25 23.57
N LYS A 125 18.53 5.06 23.36
CA LYS A 125 18.91 5.56 22.03
C LYS A 125 20.25 4.97 21.60
N PHE A 126 20.42 4.83 20.30
CA PHE A 126 21.67 4.44 19.66
C PHE A 126 22.25 5.62 18.89
N SER A 127 23.58 5.69 18.83
CA SER A 127 24.30 6.55 17.89
C SER A 127 24.48 5.84 16.55
N LEU A 128 24.66 6.63 15.48
CA LEU A 128 24.94 6.08 14.15
C LEU A 128 26.23 5.23 14.14
N GLN A 129 27.25 5.64 14.90
CA GLN A 129 28.51 4.91 15.00
C GLN A 129 28.34 3.52 15.65
N GLU A 130 27.50 3.41 16.67
CA GLU A 130 27.17 2.13 17.30
C GLU A 130 26.43 1.20 16.33
N ILE A 131 25.49 1.75 15.56
CA ILE A 131 24.74 1.00 14.56
C ILE A 131 25.67 0.51 13.44
N GLU A 132 26.51 1.39 12.90
CA GLU A 132 27.44 1.06 11.82
C GLU A 132 28.48 0.01 12.25
N LYS A 133 28.97 0.08 13.50
CA LYS A 133 29.94 -0.87 14.04
C LYS A 133 29.35 -2.28 14.17
N ASN A 134 28.08 -2.39 14.56
CA ASN A 134 27.43 -3.68 14.81
C ASN A 134 26.65 -4.19 13.59
N ARG A 135 26.77 -3.54 12.42
CA ARG A 135 26.00 -3.86 11.21
C ARG A 135 26.14 -5.31 10.75
N GLU A 136 27.36 -5.85 10.83
CA GLU A 136 27.65 -7.22 10.39
C GLU A 136 27.22 -8.29 11.42
N GLU A 137 26.93 -7.89 12.65
CA GLU A 137 26.53 -8.80 13.74
C GLU A 137 25.01 -8.85 13.94
N LEU A 138 24.27 -7.90 13.38
CA LEU A 138 22.83 -7.74 13.57
C LEU A 138 22.05 -8.30 12.37
N ASP A 139 21.28 -9.36 12.64
CA ASP A 139 20.37 -9.97 11.65
C ASP A 139 19.09 -9.14 11.41
N PHE A 140 18.83 -8.11 12.23
CA PHE A 140 17.71 -7.18 12.11
C PHE A 140 17.99 -5.87 12.88
N ALA A 141 17.22 -4.81 12.59
CA ALA A 141 17.34 -3.55 13.33
C ALA A 141 16.55 -3.56 14.65
N GLU A 142 17.23 -3.34 15.77
CA GLU A 142 16.64 -3.23 17.11
C GLU A 142 16.19 -1.80 17.48
N PHE A 143 15.99 -0.94 16.49
CA PHE A 143 15.62 0.47 16.68
C PHE A 143 14.58 0.93 15.66
N TYR A 144 13.94 2.06 15.92
CA TYR A 144 13.16 2.85 14.98
C TYR A 144 13.87 4.17 14.66
N TYR A 145 13.55 4.73 13.49
CA TYR A 145 14.01 6.04 13.07
C TYR A 145 12.98 7.08 13.53
N VAL A 146 13.35 7.93 14.49
CA VAL A 146 12.45 8.95 15.02
C VAL A 146 12.89 10.33 14.52
N TYR A 147 12.12 10.86 13.58
CA TYR A 147 12.28 12.22 13.05
C TYR A 147 11.57 13.17 14.02
N HIS A 148 12.30 14.03 14.71
CA HIS A 148 11.71 14.88 15.75
C HIS A 148 12.08 16.36 15.59
N PHE A 149 11.14 17.22 15.96
CA PHE A 149 11.25 18.67 15.81
C PHE A 149 10.39 19.38 16.86
N ASN A 150 10.78 20.62 17.20
CA ASN A 150 9.97 21.47 18.06
C ASN A 150 8.87 22.14 17.23
N ALA A 151 7.61 21.95 17.62
CA ALA A 151 6.46 22.58 17.01
C ALA A 151 5.86 23.64 17.95
N THR A 152 5.75 24.87 17.47
CA THR A 152 5.26 26.02 18.26
C THR A 152 3.84 26.39 17.84
N PHE A 153 2.87 26.05 18.69
CA PHE A 153 1.45 26.28 18.47
C PHE A 153 1.02 27.62 19.09
N LYS A 154 0.49 28.52 18.25
CA LYS A 154 -0.18 29.75 18.74
C LYS A 154 -1.56 29.39 19.33
N PRO A 155 -2.12 30.22 20.23
CA PRO A 155 -3.50 30.04 20.67
C PRO A 155 -4.48 29.90 19.50
N GLY A 156 -5.40 28.94 19.58
CA GLY A 156 -6.35 28.64 18.51
C GLY A 156 -5.80 27.70 17.43
N GLU A 157 -6.23 27.91 16.19
CA GLU A 157 -5.93 27.00 15.07
C GLU A 157 -4.50 27.16 14.54
N ASN A 158 -3.89 26.02 14.21
CA ASN A 158 -2.57 25.89 13.59
C ASN A 158 -2.66 24.87 12.46
N HIS A 159 -2.03 25.17 11.33
CA HIS A 159 -1.99 24.25 10.19
C HIS A 159 -0.61 23.63 10.08
N LEU A 160 -0.56 22.31 10.01
CA LEU A 160 0.69 21.59 9.83
C LEU A 160 0.52 20.60 8.68
N VAL A 161 1.43 20.64 7.71
CA VAL A 161 1.51 19.64 6.64
C VAL A 161 2.84 18.91 6.77
N HIS A 162 2.82 17.58 6.76
CA HIS A 162 4.03 16.81 6.50
C HIS A 162 3.90 15.99 5.23
N THR A 163 5.03 15.71 4.60
CA THR A 163 5.13 14.87 3.41
C THR A 163 6.27 13.88 3.57
N TYR A 164 6.17 12.73 2.91
CA TYR A 164 7.31 11.84 2.65
C TYR A 164 6.98 10.95 1.47
N MET A 165 8.02 10.44 0.81
CA MET A 165 7.90 9.37 -0.16
C MET A 165 8.53 8.12 0.44
N PHE A 166 7.90 6.97 0.29
CA PHE A 166 8.50 5.70 0.67
C PHE A 166 8.25 4.62 -0.39
N ARG A 167 9.09 3.59 -0.38
CA ARG A 167 8.95 2.44 -1.26
C ARG A 167 7.94 1.45 -0.68
N LEU A 168 6.95 1.04 -1.47
CA LEU A 168 5.93 0.07 -1.06
C LEU A 168 6.58 -1.28 -0.72
N SER A 169 6.21 -1.82 0.45
CA SER A 169 6.58 -3.17 0.88
C SER A 169 5.97 -4.21 -0.05
N GLY A 170 6.50 -5.42 -0.06
CA GLY A 170 5.92 -6.52 -0.83
C GLY A 170 6.47 -7.87 -0.43
N SER A 171 5.78 -8.93 -0.84
CA SER A 171 6.15 -10.30 -0.48
C SER A 171 5.73 -11.30 -1.56
N VAL A 172 5.93 -12.59 -1.29
CA VAL A 172 5.33 -13.64 -2.11
C VAL A 172 3.79 -13.56 -2.11
N ASP A 173 3.17 -13.06 -1.04
CA ASP A 173 1.71 -12.97 -0.95
C ASP A 173 1.15 -11.61 -1.38
N TYR A 174 1.99 -10.57 -1.40
CA TYR A 174 1.61 -9.21 -1.77
C TYR A 174 2.40 -8.67 -2.95
N LEU A 175 1.71 -8.19 -3.97
CA LEU A 175 2.33 -7.38 -5.02
C LEU A 175 2.90 -6.10 -4.39
N TYR A 176 2.09 -5.48 -3.54
CA TYR A 176 2.51 -4.44 -2.62
C TYR A 176 1.60 -4.39 -1.38
N ASP A 177 2.12 -3.82 -0.30
CA ASP A 177 1.37 -3.48 0.91
C ASP A 177 1.84 -2.15 1.52
N PHE A 178 0.92 -1.54 2.27
CA PHE A 178 1.14 -0.30 3.01
C PHE A 178 0.34 -0.33 4.30
N GLU A 179 1.02 -0.03 5.40
CA GLU A 179 0.41 0.16 6.71
C GLU A 179 0.53 1.63 7.15
N TYR A 180 -0.49 2.16 7.82
CA TYR A 180 -0.43 3.46 8.49
C TYR A 180 -1.07 3.40 9.88
N ILE A 181 -0.30 3.83 10.88
CA ILE A 181 -0.71 3.80 12.29
C ILE A 181 -1.69 4.96 12.60
N LEU A 182 -2.99 4.69 12.48
CA LEU A 182 -4.09 5.60 12.79
C LEU A 182 -4.29 5.77 14.30
N THR A 183 -4.07 4.73 15.10
CA THR A 183 -4.31 4.80 16.56
C THR A 183 -3.36 5.75 17.28
N ALA A 184 -2.25 6.14 16.64
CA ALA A 184 -1.34 7.17 17.10
C ALA A 184 -2.05 8.52 17.34
N ALA A 185 -3.17 8.79 16.64
CA ALA A 185 -4.03 9.96 16.86
C ALA A 185 -4.50 10.09 18.30
N ASN A 186 -4.71 8.94 18.95
CA ASN A 186 -5.24 8.87 20.30
C ASN A 186 -4.24 9.39 21.36
N ARG A 187 -3.00 9.72 20.97
CA ARG A 187 -1.99 10.34 21.85
C ARG A 187 -2.12 11.87 21.96
N TRP A 188 -2.88 12.48 21.06
CA TRP A 188 -3.20 13.91 21.14
C TRP A 188 -4.35 14.17 22.12
N ALA A 189 -4.52 15.44 22.52
CA ALA A 189 -5.65 15.80 23.37
C ALA A 189 -6.97 15.45 22.66
N ASN A 190 -7.99 15.12 23.46
CA ASN A 190 -9.29 14.58 23.03
C ASN A 190 -9.27 13.13 22.52
N ASN A 191 -8.10 12.49 22.38
CA ASN A 191 -7.96 11.08 21.97
C ASN A 191 -8.76 10.71 20.69
N GLN A 192 -8.93 11.67 19.77
CA GLN A 192 -9.71 11.51 18.54
C GLN A 192 -9.27 12.51 17.48
N ILE A 193 -9.80 12.34 16.27
CA ILE A 193 -9.74 13.31 15.17
C ILE A 193 -11.16 13.80 14.89
N ASP A 194 -11.45 15.10 15.04
CA ASP A 194 -12.83 15.58 14.86
C ASP A 194 -13.33 15.45 13.41
N ASP A 195 -12.43 15.59 12.42
CA ASP A 195 -12.73 15.49 11.00
C ASP A 195 -11.60 14.77 10.25
N PHE A 196 -11.80 13.47 9.97
CA PHE A 196 -10.84 12.64 9.26
C PHE A 196 -11.24 12.46 7.79
N THR A 197 -10.27 12.63 6.90
CA THR A 197 -10.38 12.27 5.47
C THR A 197 -9.17 11.45 5.06
N LEU A 198 -9.40 10.31 4.41
CA LEU A 198 -8.38 9.51 3.73
C LEU A 198 -8.65 9.55 2.23
N ASN A 199 -7.67 10.02 1.46
CA ASN A 199 -7.67 10.00 -0.01
C ASN A 199 -6.64 9.00 -0.50
N ILE A 200 -7.02 8.17 -1.47
CA ILE A 200 -6.16 7.14 -2.05
C ILE A 200 -6.23 7.22 -3.57
N ASP A 201 -5.06 7.39 -4.19
CA ASP A 201 -4.87 7.37 -5.63
C ASP A 201 -3.82 6.30 -5.97
N MET A 202 -4.27 5.12 -6.39
CA MET A 202 -3.38 4.05 -6.83
C MET A 202 -3.17 4.04 -8.36
N GLY A 203 -3.86 4.94 -9.09
CA GLY A 203 -3.93 4.95 -10.55
C GLY A 203 -5.17 4.26 -11.13
N ASN A 204 -5.31 4.35 -12.45
CA ASN A 204 -6.43 3.77 -13.20
C ASN A 204 -6.24 2.26 -13.45
N TYR A 205 -7.36 1.54 -13.53
CA TYR A 205 -7.42 0.08 -13.72
C TYR A 205 -6.65 -0.70 -12.65
N GLN A 206 -6.81 -0.26 -11.40
CA GLN A 206 -6.15 -0.81 -10.22
C GLN A 206 -7.18 -1.37 -9.25
N ASP A 207 -6.87 -2.50 -8.64
CA ASP A 207 -7.57 -2.97 -7.46
C ASP A 207 -6.65 -2.99 -6.25
N PHE A 208 -7.25 -2.83 -5.08
CA PHE A 208 -6.58 -3.01 -3.80
C PHE A 208 -7.63 -3.31 -2.75
N TYR A 209 -7.13 -3.77 -1.61
CA TYR A 209 -7.92 -4.29 -0.51
C TYR A 209 -7.52 -3.54 0.74
N ILE A 210 -8.50 -3.30 1.61
CA ILE A 210 -8.26 -2.65 2.90
C ILE A 210 -8.91 -3.48 4.00
N ASN A 211 -8.12 -3.81 5.02
CA ASN A 211 -8.62 -4.51 6.21
C ASN A 211 -9.63 -3.64 6.97
N GLN A 212 -10.73 -4.24 7.42
CA GLN A 212 -11.84 -3.55 8.09
C GLN A 212 -11.58 -3.31 9.59
N THR A 213 -10.38 -2.82 9.93
CA THR A 213 -9.92 -2.59 11.31
C THR A 213 -10.48 -1.30 11.92
N PHE A 214 -10.67 -0.26 11.09
CA PHE A 214 -11.16 1.06 11.51
C PHE A 214 -12.51 1.44 10.88
N PHE A 215 -13.07 0.60 10.02
CA PHE A 215 -14.38 0.80 9.36
C PHE A 215 -15.14 -0.51 9.22
N LYS A 216 -16.48 -0.44 9.16
CA LYS A 216 -17.35 -1.64 9.14
C LYS A 216 -17.82 -2.06 7.75
N SER A 217 -17.98 -1.13 6.83
CA SER A 217 -18.45 -1.38 5.47
C SER A 217 -17.95 -0.32 4.51
N VAL A 218 -18.02 -0.62 3.21
CA VAL A 218 -17.62 0.30 2.14
C VAL A 218 -18.60 1.46 1.93
N GLU A 219 -19.70 1.57 2.69
CA GLU A 219 -20.72 2.61 2.50
C GLU A 219 -20.17 4.03 2.67
N ARG A 220 -19.25 4.22 3.62
CA ARG A 220 -18.59 5.51 3.89
C ARG A 220 -17.47 5.85 2.91
N TRP A 221 -17.15 4.93 2.01
CA TRP A 221 -16.15 5.12 0.99
C TRP A 221 -16.78 5.65 -0.29
N THR A 222 -16.13 6.60 -0.96
CA THR A 222 -16.59 7.19 -2.21
C THR A 222 -15.52 7.02 -3.27
N ILE A 223 -15.90 6.48 -4.43
CA ILE A 223 -15.05 6.49 -5.63
C ILE A 223 -15.34 7.80 -6.36
N ASN A 224 -14.38 8.70 -6.42
CA ASN A 224 -14.42 9.94 -7.19
C ASN A 224 -13.99 9.63 -8.63
N GLY A 225 -14.83 8.93 -9.37
CA GLY A 225 -14.55 8.39 -10.69
C GLY A 225 -15.50 7.24 -11.02
N SER A 226 -14.99 6.17 -11.62
CA SER A 226 -15.76 4.93 -11.83
C SER A 226 -15.05 3.70 -11.32
N GLY A 227 -15.83 2.73 -10.84
CA GLY A 227 -15.33 1.54 -10.19
C GLY A 227 -16.40 0.86 -9.34
N GLU A 228 -15.99 -0.17 -8.61
CA GLU A 228 -16.84 -0.97 -7.74
C GLU A 228 -16.19 -1.14 -6.37
N LYS A 229 -16.99 -1.27 -5.30
CA LYS A 229 -16.51 -1.45 -3.93
C LYS A 229 -17.33 -2.52 -3.23
N ILE A 230 -16.66 -3.50 -2.62
CA ILE A 230 -17.32 -4.66 -2.03
C ILE A 230 -16.82 -4.86 -0.60
N SER A 231 -17.76 -4.89 0.36
CA SER A 231 -17.42 -5.19 1.77
C SER A 231 -17.17 -6.68 1.95
N ASN A 232 -16.34 -7.04 2.93
CA ASN A 232 -16.11 -8.42 3.34
C ASN A 232 -15.73 -9.35 2.17
N PHE A 233 -14.94 -8.85 1.22
CA PHE A 233 -14.66 -9.54 -0.04
C PHE A 233 -13.82 -10.81 0.17
N MET A 234 -12.84 -10.74 1.06
CA MET A 234 -11.99 -11.88 1.40
C MET A 234 -11.57 -11.84 2.87
N LYS A 235 -11.10 -12.99 3.38
CA LYS A 235 -10.41 -13.05 4.68
C LYS A 235 -8.93 -12.77 4.48
N GLU A 236 -8.36 -11.95 5.34
CA GLU A 236 -6.93 -11.65 5.38
C GLU A 236 -6.37 -12.26 6.68
N TYR A 237 -5.35 -13.11 6.55
CA TYR A 237 -4.91 -14.00 7.62
C TYR A 237 -3.53 -13.64 8.19
N ARG A 238 -2.74 -12.79 7.53
CA ARG A 238 -1.40 -12.43 7.94
C ARG A 238 -1.36 -11.21 8.85
N MET A 239 -2.13 -10.16 8.56
CA MET A 239 -2.00 -8.85 9.20
C MET A 239 -3.26 -8.42 9.96
N SER A 240 -4.40 -9.07 9.77
CA SER A 240 -5.63 -8.74 10.51
C SER A 240 -6.22 -9.86 11.35
N GLU A 241 -5.42 -10.84 11.79
CA GLU A 241 -5.87 -11.94 12.67
C GLU A 241 -7.13 -12.69 12.16
N GLY A 242 -7.34 -12.72 10.84
CA GLY A 242 -8.52 -13.36 10.23
C GLY A 242 -9.71 -12.44 9.98
N ASP A 243 -9.60 -11.13 10.20
CA ASP A 243 -10.62 -10.15 9.79
C ASP A 243 -10.81 -10.11 8.27
N THR A 244 -11.91 -9.49 7.86
CA THR A 244 -12.26 -9.35 6.45
C THR A 244 -11.67 -8.09 5.83
N ALA A 245 -11.22 -8.22 4.58
CA ALA A 245 -10.81 -7.11 3.75
C ALA A 245 -11.93 -6.73 2.78
N SER A 246 -12.14 -5.43 2.60
CA SER A 246 -12.99 -4.88 1.55
C SER A 246 -12.19 -4.68 0.26
N ALA A 247 -12.81 -4.95 -0.88
CA ALA A 247 -12.21 -4.77 -2.20
C ALA A 247 -12.64 -3.44 -2.83
N PHE A 248 -11.70 -2.79 -3.51
CA PHE A 248 -11.93 -1.56 -4.27
C PHE A 248 -11.35 -1.74 -5.67
N PHE A 249 -12.22 -1.69 -6.68
CA PHE A 249 -11.87 -1.83 -8.10
C PHE A 249 -11.99 -0.47 -8.78
N ILE A 250 -10.87 0.19 -9.05
CA ILE A 250 -10.82 1.58 -9.56
C ILE A 250 -10.56 1.57 -11.06
N GLN A 251 -11.60 1.81 -11.88
CA GLN A 251 -11.42 1.99 -13.32
C GLN A 251 -10.77 3.34 -13.62
N ASN A 252 -11.23 4.40 -12.95
CA ASN A 252 -10.57 5.69 -12.95
C ASN A 252 -10.92 6.49 -11.69
N GLY A 253 -10.06 7.46 -11.39
CA GLY A 253 -10.27 8.41 -10.30
C GLY A 253 -9.65 7.95 -8.98
N THR A 254 -10.18 8.46 -7.87
CA THR A 254 -9.62 8.24 -6.52
C THR A 254 -10.64 7.64 -5.57
N LEU A 255 -10.15 7.03 -4.50
CA LEU A 255 -10.97 6.53 -3.41
C LEU A 255 -10.88 7.48 -2.20
N GLN A 256 -12.01 7.76 -1.56
CA GLN A 256 -12.08 8.64 -0.40
C GLN A 256 -12.89 8.01 0.74
N PHE A 257 -12.37 8.09 1.95
CA PHE A 257 -13.10 7.81 3.19
C PHE A 257 -13.20 9.08 4.04
N LYS A 258 -14.36 9.26 4.70
CA LYS A 258 -14.61 10.41 5.59
C LYS A 258 -15.29 9.97 6.86
N GLU A 259 -14.82 10.48 7.99
CA GLU A 259 -15.42 10.23 9.30
C GLU A 259 -15.33 11.46 10.21
N LYS A 260 -16.44 11.77 10.90
CA LYS A 260 -16.49 12.78 11.96
C LYS A 260 -16.32 12.11 13.31
N ASN A 261 -15.67 12.80 14.25
CA ASN A 261 -15.34 12.27 15.58
C ASN A 261 -14.68 10.89 15.47
N PHE A 262 -13.67 10.80 14.61
CA PHE A 262 -13.00 9.56 14.28
C PHE A 262 -12.12 9.12 15.46
N HIS A 263 -12.43 7.93 15.99
CA HIS A 263 -11.70 7.27 17.07
C HIS A 263 -11.12 5.97 16.54
N PRO A 264 -9.94 6.00 15.89
CA PRO A 264 -9.35 4.80 15.33
C PRO A 264 -9.08 3.76 16.42
N LYS A 265 -9.52 2.53 16.16
CA LYS A 265 -9.30 1.35 17.02
C LYS A 265 -8.40 0.31 16.36
N GLY A 266 -7.97 0.57 15.14
CA GLY A 266 -7.08 -0.27 14.36
C GLY A 266 -6.46 0.54 13.25
N GLU A 267 -5.49 -0.07 12.58
CA GLU A 267 -4.59 0.61 11.65
C GLU A 267 -5.06 0.48 10.20
N LEU A 268 -4.66 1.41 9.35
CA LEU A 268 -4.86 1.26 7.91
C LEU A 268 -3.88 0.20 7.41
N PHE A 269 -4.39 -0.91 6.88
CA PHE A 269 -3.61 -1.85 6.08
C PHE A 269 -4.22 -1.93 4.68
N LEU A 270 -3.51 -1.39 3.70
CA LEU A 270 -3.85 -1.41 2.28
C LEU A 270 -2.90 -2.39 1.57
N PHE A 271 -3.44 -3.28 0.76
CA PHE A 271 -2.61 -4.24 0.04
C PHE A 271 -3.19 -4.62 -1.32
N ASN A 272 -2.32 -5.14 -2.20
CA ASN A 272 -2.71 -5.86 -3.39
C ASN A 272 -2.11 -7.28 -3.31
N PRO A 273 -2.94 -8.34 -3.31
CA PRO A 273 -2.45 -9.70 -3.25
C PRO A 273 -1.70 -10.03 -4.53
N ARG A 274 -0.59 -10.75 -4.39
CA ARG A 274 0.11 -11.31 -5.53
C ARG A 274 -0.71 -12.48 -6.05
N PHE A 275 -1.49 -12.23 -7.09
CA PHE A 275 -2.15 -13.30 -7.82
C PHE A 275 -1.13 -14.11 -8.61
N PHE A 276 -0.61 -15.19 -8.03
CA PHE A 276 0.08 -16.22 -8.79
C PHE A 276 -0.93 -17.02 -9.61
N LEU A 277 -1.36 -16.47 -10.75
CA LEU A 277 -1.98 -17.28 -11.79
C LEU A 277 -0.89 -18.04 -12.54
N ILE A 278 -0.10 -18.86 -11.84
CA ILE A 278 0.76 -19.86 -12.47
C ILE A 278 -0.14 -21.04 -12.78
N LYS A 279 -0.90 -20.94 -13.86
CA LYS A 279 -1.65 -22.08 -14.41
C LYS A 279 -1.06 -22.44 -15.75
N ASN A 280 -0.69 -23.71 -15.91
CA ASN A 280 -0.20 -24.24 -17.18
C ASN A 280 -1.21 -24.05 -18.31
N THR A 281 -2.51 -23.91 -18.02
CA THR A 281 -3.53 -23.66 -19.04
C THR A 281 -4.58 -22.68 -18.53
N PHE A 282 -4.86 -21.63 -19.31
CA PHE A 282 -6.01 -20.75 -19.10
C PHE A 282 -7.30 -21.38 -19.66
N SER A 283 -8.36 -21.39 -18.86
CA SER A 283 -9.73 -21.77 -19.24
C SER A 283 -10.76 -20.75 -18.76
N LEU A 284 -12.00 -20.87 -19.23
CA LEU A 284 -13.11 -19.99 -18.83
C LEU A 284 -13.50 -20.10 -17.35
N GLU A 285 -13.01 -21.12 -16.64
CA GLU A 285 -13.19 -21.29 -15.19
C GLU A 285 -12.16 -20.49 -14.37
N ASN A 286 -11.18 -19.86 -15.03
CA ASN A 286 -10.16 -19.06 -14.34
C ASN A 286 -10.61 -17.61 -14.26
N ASN A 287 -10.54 -17.02 -13.07
CA ASN A 287 -10.80 -15.61 -12.87
C ASN A 287 -9.59 -14.78 -13.31
N LEU A 288 -9.83 -13.71 -14.06
CA LEU A 288 -8.81 -12.74 -14.42
C LEU A 288 -8.78 -11.58 -13.40
N PRO A 289 -7.58 -11.06 -13.08
CA PRO A 289 -7.45 -9.94 -12.15
C PRO A 289 -7.88 -8.63 -12.82
N PHE A 290 -8.40 -7.70 -12.02
CA PHE A 290 -8.68 -6.36 -12.49
C PHE A 290 -7.38 -5.58 -12.72
N ASN A 291 -6.43 -5.68 -11.79
CA ASN A 291 -5.15 -4.98 -11.86
C ASN A 291 -4.41 -5.19 -13.18
N LYS A 292 -3.98 -4.11 -13.83
CA LYS A 292 -3.17 -4.19 -15.05
C LYS A 292 -1.69 -4.49 -14.81
N ASP A 293 -1.18 -4.27 -13.60
CA ASP A 293 0.23 -4.47 -13.24
C ASP A 293 0.53 -5.92 -12.82
N VAL A 294 -0.49 -6.74 -12.57
CA VAL A 294 -0.31 -8.15 -12.22
C VAL A 294 0.21 -8.92 -13.44
N ALA A 295 1.40 -9.51 -13.29
CA ALA A 295 1.96 -10.42 -14.27
C ALA A 295 1.16 -11.74 -14.25
N VAL A 296 0.39 -11.97 -15.29
CA VAL A 296 -0.34 -13.22 -15.50
C VAL A 296 0.40 -14.04 -16.57
N PHE A 297 0.73 -15.28 -16.26
CA PHE A 297 1.48 -16.16 -17.16
C PHE A 297 0.72 -17.48 -17.40
N PHE A 298 0.56 -17.85 -18.67
CA PHE A 298 -0.05 -19.10 -19.09
C PHE A 298 0.84 -19.80 -20.11
N ASP A 299 1.12 -21.09 -19.93
CA ASP A 299 1.86 -21.88 -20.93
C ASP A 299 0.98 -22.20 -22.15
N GLU A 300 -0.31 -22.44 -21.90
CA GLU A 300 -1.29 -22.85 -22.91
C GLU A 300 -2.64 -22.15 -22.69
N ILE A 301 -3.44 -22.10 -23.75
CA ILE A 301 -4.83 -21.62 -23.72
C ILE A 301 -5.74 -22.77 -24.14
N GLU A 302 -6.81 -23.01 -23.39
CA GLU A 302 -7.68 -24.18 -23.57
C GLU A 302 -8.33 -24.25 -24.95
N ASN A 303 -8.79 -23.13 -25.49
CA ASN A 303 -9.46 -23.06 -26.79
C ASN A 303 -9.52 -21.62 -27.32
N LYS A 304 -10.10 -21.45 -28.52
CA LYS A 304 -10.24 -20.14 -29.17
C LYS A 304 -11.15 -19.17 -28.41
N GLU A 305 -12.15 -19.65 -27.67
CA GLU A 305 -13.02 -18.77 -26.88
C GLU A 305 -12.30 -18.24 -25.63
N ALA A 306 -11.50 -19.08 -24.97
CA ALA A 306 -10.62 -18.66 -23.89
C ALA A 306 -9.57 -17.63 -24.37
N LEU A 307 -9.02 -17.81 -25.59
CA LEU A 307 -8.14 -16.79 -26.20
C LEU A 307 -8.86 -15.45 -26.39
N LYS A 308 -10.11 -15.47 -26.89
CA LYS A 308 -10.90 -14.23 -27.05
C LYS A 308 -11.11 -13.51 -25.72
N VAL A 309 -11.34 -14.24 -24.63
CA VAL A 309 -11.42 -13.66 -23.28
C VAL A 309 -10.11 -12.95 -22.94
N LEU A 310 -8.94 -13.59 -23.12
CA LEU A 310 -7.67 -12.92 -22.82
C LEU A 310 -7.44 -11.67 -23.69
N GLN A 311 -7.77 -11.73 -24.97
CA GLN A 311 -7.65 -10.60 -25.91
C GLN A 311 -8.58 -9.43 -25.57
N ASN A 312 -9.71 -9.70 -24.92
CA ASN A 312 -10.72 -8.68 -24.62
C ASN A 312 -10.58 -8.06 -23.21
N LEU A 313 -9.63 -8.54 -22.40
CA LEU A 313 -9.42 -8.07 -21.02
C LEU A 313 -9.19 -6.56 -20.92
N PRO A 314 -8.36 -5.92 -21.78
CA PRO A 314 -8.21 -4.45 -21.77
C PRO A 314 -9.53 -3.69 -21.96
N TYR A 315 -10.42 -4.20 -22.82
CA TYR A 315 -11.70 -3.55 -23.10
C TYR A 315 -12.73 -3.82 -21.99
N ALA A 316 -12.70 -5.01 -21.38
CA ALA A 316 -13.54 -5.34 -20.23
C ALA A 316 -13.21 -4.46 -19.02
N ARG A 317 -11.93 -4.18 -18.74
CA ARG A 317 -11.49 -3.24 -17.68
C ARG A 317 -12.07 -1.83 -17.85
N ARG A 318 -12.34 -1.44 -19.09
CA ARG A 318 -12.96 -0.14 -19.46
C ARG A 318 -14.49 -0.19 -19.52
N GLY A 319 -15.10 -1.34 -19.23
CA GLY A 319 -16.55 -1.52 -19.21
C GLY A 319 -17.18 -1.79 -20.57
N TYR A 320 -16.43 -2.29 -21.56
CA TYR A 320 -17.00 -2.61 -22.87
C TYR A 320 -18.13 -3.64 -22.77
N ILE A 321 -19.29 -3.32 -23.36
CA ILE A 321 -20.48 -4.16 -23.33
C ILE A 321 -20.40 -5.20 -24.46
N PHE A 322 -20.14 -6.45 -24.10
CA PHE A 322 -20.00 -7.54 -25.06
C PHE A 322 -21.34 -8.04 -25.60
N THR A 323 -21.44 -8.19 -26.92
CA THR A 323 -22.55 -8.87 -27.61
C THR A 323 -22.27 -10.36 -27.84
N ASN A 324 -21.00 -10.77 -27.88
CA ASN A 324 -20.62 -12.17 -27.92
C ASN A 324 -20.99 -12.83 -26.59
N GLN A 325 -21.79 -13.89 -26.64
CA GLN A 325 -22.35 -14.53 -25.45
C GLN A 325 -21.26 -15.09 -24.51
N VAL A 326 -20.19 -15.66 -25.04
CA VAL A 326 -19.11 -16.22 -24.21
C VAL A 326 -18.38 -15.13 -23.45
N LEU A 327 -18.02 -14.04 -24.12
CA LEU A 327 -17.36 -12.89 -23.47
C LEU A 327 -18.27 -12.25 -22.42
N LYS A 328 -19.54 -12.07 -22.77
CA LYS A 328 -20.55 -11.51 -21.86
C LYS A 328 -20.69 -12.37 -20.60
N ASP A 329 -20.94 -13.67 -20.76
CA ASP A 329 -21.12 -14.60 -19.64
C ASP A 329 -19.86 -14.71 -18.77
N TYR A 330 -18.67 -14.56 -19.37
CA TYR A 330 -17.41 -14.58 -18.64
C TYR A 330 -17.23 -13.32 -17.78
N TYR A 331 -17.34 -12.12 -18.38
CA TYR A 331 -17.05 -10.88 -17.66
C TYR A 331 -18.16 -10.46 -16.70
N GLU A 332 -19.43 -10.76 -16.99
CA GLU A 332 -20.54 -10.45 -16.06
C GLU A 332 -20.44 -11.23 -14.74
N LYS A 333 -19.61 -12.29 -14.67
CA LYS A 333 -19.30 -13.01 -13.42
C LYS A 333 -18.19 -12.36 -12.60
N MET A 334 -17.39 -11.47 -13.21
CA MET A 334 -16.24 -10.86 -12.52
C MET A 334 -16.74 -9.77 -11.57
N PRO A 335 -16.31 -9.77 -10.29
CA PRO A 335 -16.77 -8.80 -9.30
C PRO A 335 -16.35 -7.35 -9.62
N TRP A 336 -15.36 -7.18 -10.49
CA TRP A 336 -14.80 -5.90 -10.89
C TRP A 336 -15.36 -5.34 -12.19
N TYR A 337 -16.16 -6.11 -12.93
CA TYR A 337 -16.64 -5.71 -14.24
C TYR A 337 -17.85 -4.76 -14.12
N VAL A 338 -17.62 -3.49 -14.45
CA VAL A 338 -18.64 -2.44 -14.45
C VAL A 338 -18.90 -2.00 -15.90
N PRO A 339 -20.07 -2.34 -16.49
CA PRO A 339 -20.44 -1.91 -17.84
C PRO A 339 -20.50 -0.39 -17.99
N ASN A 340 -19.90 0.13 -19.05
CA ASN A 340 -19.91 1.55 -19.40
C ASN A 340 -20.53 1.76 -20.79
N LYS A 341 -21.75 2.32 -20.81
CA LYS A 341 -22.49 2.57 -22.06
C LYS A 341 -21.85 3.64 -22.95
N GLU A 342 -21.05 4.52 -22.35
CA GLU A 342 -20.35 5.60 -23.05
C GLU A 342 -18.99 5.16 -23.58
N TYR A 343 -18.52 3.96 -23.22
CA TYR A 343 -17.23 3.47 -23.68
C TYR A 343 -17.28 2.97 -25.13
N VAL A 344 -16.44 3.55 -25.98
CA VAL A 344 -16.20 3.11 -27.35
C VAL A 344 -14.78 2.56 -27.44
N PRO A 345 -14.57 1.32 -27.93
CA PRO A 345 -13.23 0.75 -28.07
C PRO A 345 -12.33 1.57 -28.99
N GLU A 346 -11.17 1.96 -28.47
CA GLU A 346 -10.13 2.66 -29.21
C GLU A 346 -8.81 1.88 -29.06
N PRO A 347 -8.53 0.90 -29.95
CA PRO A 347 -7.32 0.05 -29.85
C PRO A 347 -6.01 0.83 -29.83
N ASN A 348 -5.99 2.04 -30.42
CA ASN A 348 -4.86 2.95 -30.43
C ASN A 348 -4.65 3.70 -29.10
N LYS A 349 -5.56 3.58 -28.13
CA LYS A 349 -5.44 4.15 -26.78
C LYS A 349 -5.16 3.11 -25.70
N LEU A 350 -4.84 1.88 -26.08
CA LEU A 350 -4.34 0.87 -25.14
C LEU A 350 -2.97 1.29 -24.60
N GLU A 351 -2.74 1.00 -23.32
CA GLU A 351 -1.45 1.28 -22.68
C GLU A 351 -0.37 0.32 -23.20
N GLU A 352 0.91 0.71 -23.07
CA GLU A 352 2.05 -0.11 -23.51
C GLU A 352 2.02 -1.52 -22.89
N ALA A 353 1.67 -1.64 -21.61
CA ALA A 353 1.53 -2.93 -20.94
C ALA A 353 0.42 -3.81 -21.54
N GLU A 354 -0.67 -3.21 -22.03
CA GLU A 354 -1.78 -3.92 -22.65
C GLU A 354 -1.45 -4.32 -24.09
N LEU A 355 -0.74 -3.48 -24.83
CA LEU A 355 -0.21 -3.84 -26.15
C LEU A 355 0.79 -4.99 -26.02
N LYS A 356 1.69 -4.93 -25.02
CA LYS A 356 2.60 -6.02 -24.72
C LYS A 356 1.85 -7.31 -24.37
N TRP A 357 0.82 -7.22 -23.53
CA TRP A 357 -0.07 -8.34 -23.21
C TRP A 357 -0.64 -8.99 -24.47
N LEU A 358 -1.25 -8.20 -25.36
CA LEU A 358 -1.85 -8.71 -26.60
C LEU A 358 -0.81 -9.39 -27.51
N ASN A 359 0.37 -8.78 -27.66
CA ASN A 359 1.48 -9.35 -28.44
C ASN A 359 2.03 -10.65 -27.84
N ASP A 360 2.04 -10.77 -26.51
CA ASP A 360 2.51 -11.97 -25.84
C ASP A 360 1.51 -13.13 -25.98
N LEU A 361 0.20 -12.86 -26.03
CA LEU A 361 -0.82 -13.89 -26.28
C LEU A 361 -0.64 -14.59 -27.64
N GLU A 362 -0.13 -13.91 -28.66
CA GLU A 362 0.13 -14.52 -29.98
C GLU A 362 1.18 -15.63 -29.93
N LYS A 363 2.02 -15.63 -28.90
CA LYS A 363 3.10 -16.61 -28.71
C LYS A 363 2.65 -17.83 -27.91
N ILE A 364 1.48 -17.77 -27.27
CA ILE A 364 0.97 -18.83 -26.40
C ILE A 364 0.27 -19.89 -27.24
N LYS A 365 0.52 -21.16 -26.92
CA LYS A 365 -0.09 -22.29 -27.62
C LYS A 365 -1.57 -22.41 -27.27
N VAL A 366 -2.44 -22.38 -28.28
CA VAL A 366 -3.87 -22.71 -28.12
C VAL A 366 -4.06 -24.20 -28.38
N LYS A 367 -4.70 -24.92 -27.46
CA LYS A 367 -5.05 -26.33 -27.67
C LYS A 367 -6.06 -26.42 -28.82
N ASN A 368 -5.73 -27.22 -29.83
CA ASN A 368 -6.69 -27.55 -30.87
C ASN A 368 -7.73 -28.49 -30.27
N THR A 369 -8.97 -28.03 -30.19
CA THR A 369 -10.14 -28.91 -30.12
C THR A 369 -10.23 -29.66 -31.44
N ASN A 370 -9.79 -30.93 -31.44
CA ASN A 370 -10.19 -31.89 -32.46
C ASN A 370 -11.67 -32.22 -32.34
#